data_AF-A0A5A5R9M3-F1
#
_entry.id   AF-A0A5A5R9M3-F1
#
_cell.length_a   1.000
_cell.length_b   1.000
_cell.length_c   1.000
_cell.angle_alpha   90.00
_cell.angle_beta   90.00
_cell.angle_gamma   90.00
#
_symmetry.space_group_name_H-M   'P 1'
#
loop_
_entity.id
_entity.type
_entity.pdbx_description
1 polymer ?
#
loop_
_entity_poly.entity_id
_entity_poly.type
_entity_poly.pdbx_seq_one_letter_code
_entity_poly.pdbx_strand_id
1 'polypeptide(L)'
;MYPTEHEKYLAAREKWVHEDNLINYRLSWLLLSQTILFATYAVLLAAPNTVPQFERINKLLVILPWIGVVNLIIAYISILAALSAQYKLKEAIGREFEVTLGTLTLGGFILGHLAAILLPGVFFVAWFVLIIP
;
A
#
# COMPACT_ATOMS: atom_id res chain seq x y z
N MET A 1 -21.90 -10.98 32.39
CA MET A 1 -21.33 -9.68 32.80
C MET A 1 -21.18 -8.87 31.52
N TYR A 2 -21.84 -7.73 31.40
CA TYR A 2 -21.68 -6.87 30.22
C TYR A 2 -20.35 -6.11 30.32
N PRO A 3 -19.59 -5.96 29.22
CA PRO A 3 -18.34 -5.22 29.24
C PRO A 3 -18.60 -3.76 29.63
N THR A 4 -17.70 -3.21 30.43
CA THR A 4 -17.71 -1.79 30.83
C THR A 4 -17.43 -0.90 29.63
N GLU A 5 -17.86 0.38 29.67
CA GLU A 5 -17.58 1.34 28.59
C GLU A 5 -16.07 1.51 28.35
N HIS A 6 -15.26 1.42 29.42
CA HIS A 6 -13.81 1.47 29.32
C HIS A 6 -13.24 0.28 28.54
N GLU A 7 -13.71 -0.94 28.81
CA GLU A 7 -13.27 -2.15 28.09
C GLU A 7 -13.64 -2.09 26.61
N LYS A 8 -14.85 -1.61 26.30
CA LYS A 8 -15.29 -1.42 24.90
C LYS A 8 -14.40 -0.40 24.18
N TYR A 9 -14.07 0.72 24.84
CA TYR A 9 -13.19 1.73 24.28
C TYR A 9 -11.78 1.18 24.01
N LEU A 10 -11.22 0.42 24.95
CA LEU A 10 -9.90 -0.21 24.78
C LEU A 10 -9.89 -1.19 23.61
N ALA A 11 -10.91 -2.06 23.51
CA ALA A 11 -11.04 -3.00 22.39
C ALA A 11 -11.17 -2.28 21.03
N ALA A 12 -11.95 -1.20 20.99
CA ALA A 12 -12.09 -0.37 19.81
C ALA A 12 -10.77 0.30 19.40
N ARG A 13 -10.04 0.86 20.37
CA ARG A 13 -8.71 1.47 20.15
C ARG A 13 -7.69 0.45 19.68
N GLU A 14 -7.65 -0.73 20.29
CA GLU A 14 -6.73 -1.80 19.90
C GLU A 14 -6.99 -2.24 18.46
N LYS A 15 -8.26 -2.43 18.08
CA LYS A 15 -8.65 -2.77 16.72
C LYS A 15 -8.26 -1.65 15.73
N TRP A 16 -8.40 -0.38 16.12
CA TRP A 16 -7.97 0.75 15.28
C TRP A 16 -6.46 0.72 15.02
N VAL A 17 -5.66 0.55 16.07
CA VAL A 17 -4.20 0.47 15.97
C VAL A 17 -3.79 -0.74 15.13
N HIS A 18 -4.49 -1.87 15.25
CA HIS A 18 -4.23 -3.04 14.44
C HIS A 18 -4.42 -2.78 12.94
N GLU A 19 -5.54 -2.17 12.54
CA GLU A 19 -5.81 -1.84 11.13
C GLU A 19 -4.80 -0.81 10.57
N ASP A 20 -4.43 0.20 11.38
CA ASP A 20 -3.43 1.20 10.98
C ASP A 20 -2.04 0.56 10.74
N ASN A 21 -1.62 -0.33 11.65
CA ASN A 21 -0.39 -1.10 11.48
C ASN A 21 -0.44 -2.02 10.26
N LEU A 22 -1.60 -2.61 9.96
CA LEU A 22 -1.79 -3.47 8.81
C LEU A 22 -1.63 -2.70 7.49
N ILE A 23 -2.13 -1.46 7.42
CA ILE A 23 -1.92 -0.57 6.27
C ILE A 23 -0.44 -0.22 6.12
N ASN A 24 0.20 0.21 7.22
CA ASN A 24 1.63 0.55 7.22
C ASN A 24 2.49 -0.63 6.75
N TYR A 25 2.23 -1.83 7.26
CA TYR A 25 2.93 -3.05 6.85
C TYR A 25 2.77 -3.35 5.35
N ARG A 26 1.54 -3.22 4.81
CA ARG A 26 1.26 -3.41 3.38
C ARG A 26 1.98 -2.39 2.52
N LEU A 27 2.02 -1.13 2.95
CA LEU A 27 2.75 -0.07 2.27
C LEU A 27 4.25 -0.28 2.29
N SER A 28 4.82 -0.68 3.43
CA SER A 28 6.24 -1.01 3.54
C SER A 28 6.62 -2.14 2.59
N TRP A 29 5.80 -3.20 2.51
CA TRP A 29 6.04 -4.30 1.55
C TRP A 29 5.92 -3.87 0.09
N LEU A 30 4.95 -3.01 -0.22
CA LEU A 30 4.84 -2.44 -1.56
C LEU A 30 6.12 -1.64 -1.88
N LEU A 31 6.52 -0.70 -1.02
CA LEU A 31 7.72 0.12 -1.22
C LEU A 31 8.99 -0.72 -1.42
N LEU A 32 9.20 -1.72 -0.55
CA LEU A 32 10.36 -2.59 -0.62
C LEU A 32 10.37 -3.42 -1.91
N SER A 33 9.25 -4.07 -2.26
CA SER A 33 9.17 -4.89 -3.47
C SER A 33 9.35 -4.06 -4.74
N GLN A 34 8.74 -2.89 -4.83
CA GLN A 34 8.88 -1.99 -5.97
C GLN A 34 10.31 -1.48 -6.10
N THR A 35 10.95 -1.09 -4.98
CA THR A 35 12.36 -0.66 -4.98
C THR A 35 13.29 -1.75 -5.51
N ILE A 36 13.12 -3.00 -5.06
CA ILE A 36 13.91 -4.15 -5.53
C ILE A 36 13.68 -4.38 -7.03
N LEU A 37 12.42 -4.34 -7.50
CA LEU A 37 12.10 -4.54 -8.91
C LEU A 37 12.69 -3.44 -9.80
N PHE A 38 12.59 -2.17 -9.41
CA PHE A 38 13.20 -1.05 -10.15
C PHE A 38 14.73 -1.13 -10.15
N ALA A 39 15.35 -1.45 -9.01
CA ALA A 39 16.80 -1.62 -8.94
C ALA A 39 17.27 -2.77 -9.84
N THR A 40 16.56 -3.90 -9.82
CA THR A 40 16.83 -5.04 -10.70
C THR A 40 16.67 -4.65 -12.16
N TYR A 41 15.61 -3.92 -12.50
CA TYR A 41 15.37 -3.43 -13.86
C TYR A 41 16.50 -2.52 -14.35
N ALA A 42 16.94 -1.57 -13.53
CA ALA A 42 18.04 -0.66 -13.86
C ALA A 42 19.36 -1.41 -14.11
N VAL A 43 19.68 -2.42 -13.29
CA VAL A 43 20.88 -3.25 -13.47
C VAL A 43 20.81 -4.03 -14.79
N LEU A 44 19.65 -4.61 -15.12
CA LEU A 44 19.46 -5.33 -16.37
C LEU A 44 19.54 -4.42 -17.60
N LEU A 45 19.00 -3.20 -17.48
CA LEU A 45 19.03 -2.21 -18.56
C LEU A 45 20.46 -1.75 -18.88
N ALA A 46 21.35 -1.75 -17.89
CA ALA A 46 22.76 -1.40 -18.06
C ALA A 46 23.63 -2.54 -18.62
N ALA A 47 23.07 -3.75 -18.82
CA ALA A 47 23.84 -4.89 -19.28
C ALA A 47 24.25 -4.76 -20.76
N PRO A 48 25.53 -4.98 -21.12
CA PRO A 48 25.97 -4.86 -22.50
C PRO A 48 25.43 -6.00 -23.36
N ASN A 49 25.12 -5.69 -24.63
CA ASN A 49 24.58 -6.66 -25.59
C ASN A 49 25.56 -7.75 -26.04
N THR A 50 26.80 -7.69 -25.59
CA THR A 50 27.86 -8.66 -25.88
C THR A 50 27.87 -9.84 -24.90
N VAL A 51 27.09 -9.79 -23.81
CA VAL A 51 27.06 -10.89 -22.84
C VAL A 51 26.30 -12.10 -23.39
N PRO A 52 26.75 -13.35 -23.13
CA PRO A 52 26.09 -14.55 -23.63
C PRO A 52 24.61 -14.69 -23.21
N GLN A 53 24.22 -14.04 -22.11
CA GLN A 53 22.88 -14.10 -21.54
C GLN A 53 21.96 -12.96 -22.02
N PHE A 54 22.39 -12.11 -22.97
CA PHE A 54 21.66 -10.90 -23.35
C PHE A 54 20.22 -11.18 -23.81
N GLU A 55 19.99 -12.26 -24.55
CA GLU A 55 18.63 -12.68 -24.95
C GLU A 55 17.71 -12.98 -23.74
N ARG A 56 18.26 -13.54 -22.66
CA ARG A 56 17.49 -13.76 -21.42
C ARG A 56 17.24 -12.45 -20.69
N ILE A 57 18.22 -11.54 -20.70
CA ILE A 57 18.09 -10.20 -20.12
C ILE A 57 16.98 -9.41 -20.83
N ASN A 58 16.95 -9.41 -22.16
CA ASN A 58 15.88 -8.76 -22.94
C ASN A 58 14.49 -9.30 -22.60
N LYS A 59 14.35 -10.63 -22.44
CA LYS A 59 13.08 -11.22 -21.99
C LYS A 59 12.70 -10.75 -20.59
N LEU A 60 13.65 -10.68 -19.66
CA LEU A 60 13.41 -10.18 -18.30
C LEU A 60 13.04 -8.68 -18.29
N LEU A 61 13.64 -7.87 -19.15
CA LEU A 61 13.29 -6.45 -19.31
C LEU A 61 11.83 -6.27 -19.75
N VAL A 62 11.29 -7.19 -20.57
CA VAL A 62 9.87 -7.15 -20.94
C VAL A 62 8.97 -7.66 -19.81
N ILE A 63 9.38 -8.71 -19.08
CA ILE A 63 8.53 -9.38 -18.08
C ILE A 63 8.48 -8.63 -16.74
N LEU A 64 9.59 -8.05 -16.29
CA LEU A 64 9.67 -7.41 -14.97
C LEU A 64 8.67 -6.27 -14.77
N PRO A 65 8.43 -5.37 -15.75
CA PRO A 65 7.38 -4.36 -15.62
C PRO A 65 5.99 -4.96 -15.36
N TRP A 66 5.64 -6.05 -16.05
CA TRP A 66 4.37 -6.74 -15.81
C TRP A 66 4.30 -7.34 -14.41
N ILE A 67 5.39 -7.94 -13.91
CA ILE A 67 5.47 -8.42 -12.53
C ILE A 67 5.27 -7.25 -11.55
N GLY A 68 5.89 -6.10 -11.80
CA GLY A 68 5.74 -4.88 -11.01
C GLY A 68 4.31 -4.39 -10.94
N VAL A 69 3.61 -4.35 -12.08
CA VAL A 69 2.19 -3.98 -12.18
C VAL A 69 1.28 -4.97 -11.44
N VAL A 70 1.47 -6.28 -11.64
CA VAL A 70 0.64 -7.30 -10.98
C VAL A 70 0.82 -7.25 -9.46
N ASN A 71 2.06 -7.20 -8.99
CA ASN A 71 2.36 -7.04 -7.56
C ASN A 71 1.70 -5.77 -6.98
N LEU A 72 1.76 -4.67 -7.73
CA LEU A 72 1.16 -3.41 -7.34
C LEU A 72 -0.37 -3.49 -7.23
N ILE A 73 -1.05 -4.14 -8.19
CA ILE A 73 -2.50 -4.31 -8.16
C ILE A 73 -2.92 -5.13 -6.93
N ILE A 74 -2.22 -6.23 -6.65
CA ILE A 74 -2.50 -7.09 -5.48
C ILE A 74 -2.32 -6.31 -4.18
N ALA A 75 -1.22 -5.57 -4.05
CA ALA A 75 -0.95 -4.74 -2.89
C ALA A 75 -1.99 -3.63 -2.75
N TYR A 76 -2.39 -2.99 -3.85
CA TYR A 76 -3.35 -1.89 -3.84
C TYR A 76 -4.75 -2.35 -3.42
N ILE A 77 -5.24 -3.48 -3.96
CA ILE A 77 -6.50 -4.09 -3.52
C ILE A 77 -6.44 -4.40 -2.02
N SER A 78 -5.31 -4.93 -1.54
CA SER A 78 -5.12 -5.21 -0.12
C SER A 78 -5.16 -3.94 0.73
N ILE A 79 -4.51 -2.86 0.31
CA ILE A 79 -4.56 -1.56 1.01
C ILE A 79 -5.99 -1.01 1.05
N LEU A 80 -6.71 -1.03 -0.08
CA LEU A 80 -8.11 -0.58 -0.17
C LEU A 80 -9.03 -1.40 0.76
N ALA A 81 -8.80 -2.70 0.89
CA ALA A 81 -9.55 -3.55 1.81
C ALA A 81 -9.33 -3.15 3.28
N ALA A 82 -8.09 -2.85 3.69
CA ALA A 82 -7.82 -2.35 5.06
C ALA A 82 -8.40 -0.96 5.28
N LEU A 83 -8.28 -0.05 4.32
CA LEU A 83 -8.91 1.27 4.39
C LEU A 83 -10.42 1.11 4.61
N SER A 84 -11.10 0.28 3.81
CA SER A 84 -12.52 0.01 3.99
C SER A 84 -12.86 -0.56 5.36
N ALA A 85 -12.02 -1.39 5.95
CA ALA A 85 -12.23 -1.92 7.30
C ALA A 85 -12.10 -0.83 8.36
N GLN A 86 -11.08 0.02 8.23
CA GLN A 86 -10.83 1.15 9.12
C GLN A 86 -11.94 2.22 9.04
N TYR A 87 -12.48 2.51 7.85
CA TYR A 87 -13.63 3.40 7.69
C TYR A 87 -14.87 2.87 8.40
N LYS A 88 -15.19 1.58 8.25
CA LYS A 88 -16.31 0.94 8.97
C LYS A 88 -16.11 0.98 10.49
N LEU A 89 -14.86 0.77 10.94
CA LEU A 89 -14.52 0.87 12.36
C LEU A 89 -14.68 2.29 12.89
N LYS A 90 -14.24 3.30 12.13
CA LYS A 90 -14.42 4.72 12.44
C LYS A 90 -15.89 5.06 12.69
N GLU A 91 -16.76 4.61 11.80
CA GLU A 91 -18.21 4.86 11.88
C GLU A 91 -18.85 4.15 13.08
N ALA A 92 -18.42 2.92 13.38
CA ALA A 92 -18.89 2.17 14.54
C ALA A 92 -18.47 2.85 15.86
N ILE A 93 -17.20 3.25 15.98
CA ILE A 93 -16.67 3.93 17.18
C ILE A 93 -17.34 5.30 17.38
N GLY A 94 -17.49 6.07 16.30
CA GLY A 94 -18.14 7.39 16.38
C GLY A 94 -19.59 7.31 16.84
N ARG A 95 -20.32 6.25 16.45
CA ARG A 95 -21.68 5.99 16.93
C ARG A 95 -21.74 5.53 18.38
N GLU A 96 -20.81 4.67 18.81
CA GLU A 96 -20.86 4.06 20.15
C GLU A 96 -20.37 4.98 21.27
N PHE A 97 -19.42 5.88 20.99
CA PHE A 97 -18.76 6.69 22.02
C PHE A 97 -19.01 8.20 21.89
N GLU A 98 -19.92 8.63 21.00
CA GLU A 98 -20.23 10.04 20.71
C GLU A 98 -18.97 10.91 20.54
N VAL A 99 -17.88 10.34 20.03
CA VAL A 99 -16.59 11.05 19.90
C VAL A 99 -16.76 12.17 18.89
N THR A 100 -16.79 13.41 19.39
CA THR A 100 -16.90 14.61 18.56
C THR A 100 -15.80 14.61 17.52
N LEU A 101 -16.18 14.62 16.23
CA LEU A 101 -15.29 14.64 15.06
C LEU A 101 -14.21 15.75 15.07
N GLY A 102 -14.28 16.71 16.01
CA GLY A 102 -13.39 17.86 16.10
C GLY A 102 -11.94 17.57 16.50
N THR A 103 -11.61 16.40 17.05
CA THR A 103 -10.23 16.05 17.45
C THR A 103 -9.45 15.30 16.38
N LEU A 104 -10.11 14.56 15.47
CA LEU A 104 -9.50 14.09 14.23
C LEU A 104 -9.69 15.16 13.17
N THR A 105 -8.70 16.02 12.97
CA THR A 105 -8.76 16.95 11.83
C THR A 105 -8.97 16.14 10.55
N LEU A 106 -9.98 16.51 9.76
CA LEU A 106 -10.24 15.90 8.45
C LEU A 106 -8.95 15.85 7.61
N GLY A 107 -8.10 16.87 7.77
CA GLY A 107 -6.74 16.93 7.25
C GLY A 107 -5.83 15.81 7.74
N GLY A 108 -5.72 15.53 9.03
CA GLY A 108 -4.89 14.44 9.55
C GLY A 108 -5.32 13.06 9.03
N PHE A 109 -6.62 12.84 8.90
CA PHE A 109 -7.15 11.59 8.36
C PHE A 109 -6.97 11.46 6.85
N ILE A 110 -7.19 12.54 6.07
CA ILE A 110 -6.99 12.52 4.61
C ILE A 110 -5.50 12.46 4.28
N LEU A 111 -4.68 13.34 4.87
CA LEU A 111 -3.23 13.40 4.66
C LEU A 111 -2.53 12.11 5.12
N GLY A 112 -3.01 11.49 6.22
CA GLY A 112 -2.49 10.21 6.70
C GLY A 112 -2.66 9.06 5.70
N HIS A 113 -3.73 9.08 4.90
CA HIS A 113 -4.00 8.05 3.89
C HIS A 113 -3.58 8.44 2.47
N LEU A 114 -3.14 9.68 2.23
CA LEU A 114 -2.68 10.12 0.91
C LEU A 114 -1.54 9.25 0.39
N ALA A 115 -0.55 8.94 1.25
CA ALA A 115 0.54 8.05 0.86
C ALA A 115 0.02 6.67 0.43
N ALA A 116 -1.00 6.15 1.13
CA ALA A 116 -1.58 4.84 0.85
C ALA A 116 -2.26 4.76 -0.53
N ILE A 117 -2.77 5.88 -1.02
CA ILE A 117 -3.49 5.99 -2.30
C ILE A 117 -2.54 6.42 -3.42
N LEU A 118 -1.69 7.41 -3.16
CA LEU A 118 -0.81 8.02 -4.17
C LEU A 118 0.38 7.14 -4.54
N LEU A 119 1.01 6.45 -3.57
CA LEU A 119 2.20 5.64 -3.85
C LEU A 119 1.92 4.51 -4.87
N PRO A 120 0.85 3.71 -4.73
CA PRO A 120 0.46 2.76 -5.78
C PRO A 120 0.23 3.44 -7.14
N GLY A 121 -0.39 4.62 -7.16
CA GLY A 121 -0.59 5.37 -8.41
C GLY A 121 0.73 5.76 -9.09
N VAL A 122 1.68 6.28 -8.32
CA VAL A 122 3.01 6.69 -8.82
C VAL A 122 3.77 5.50 -9.42
N PHE A 123 3.82 4.37 -8.72
CA PHE A 123 4.50 3.18 -9.22
C PHE A 123 3.79 2.56 -10.43
N PHE A 124 2.46 2.61 -10.48
CA PHE A 124 1.70 2.15 -11.64
C PHE A 124 2.09 2.96 -12.88
N VAL A 125 2.11 4.29 -12.79
CA VAL A 125 2.53 5.18 -13.87
C VAL A 125 3.98 4.89 -14.27
N ALA A 126 4.88 4.72 -13.30
CA ALA A 126 6.28 4.41 -13.57
C ALA A 126 6.46 3.13 -14.40
N TRP A 127 5.78 2.04 -14.05
CA TRP A 127 5.85 0.81 -14.86
C TRP A 127 5.16 0.95 -16.21
N PHE A 128 4.02 1.64 -16.26
CA PHE A 128 3.27 1.83 -17.49
C PHE A 128 4.07 2.60 -18.54
N VAL A 129 4.81 3.63 -18.12
CA VAL A 129 5.74 4.37 -18.97
C VAL A 129 6.86 3.48 -19.52
N LEU A 130 7.33 2.48 -18.76
CA LEU A 130 8.36 1.54 -19.22
C LEU A 130 7.82 0.44 -20.16
N ILE A 131 6.51 0.15 -20.11
CA ILE A 131 5.87 -0.85 -20.97
C ILE A 131 5.54 -0.26 -22.34
N ILE A 132 5.16 1.01 -22.40
CA ILE A 132 4.84 1.69 -23.65
C ILE A 132 6.16 2.01 -24.39
N PRO A 133 6.30 1.57 -25.64
CA PRO A 133 7.48 1.85 -26.47
C PRO A 133 7.61 3.32 -26.88
#